data_AF-A2CDQ1-F1
#
_entry.id   AF-A2CDQ1-F1
#
_cell.length_a   1.000
_cell.length_b   1.000
_cell.length_c   1.000
_cell.angle_alpha   90.00
_cell.angle_beta   90.00
_cell.angle_gamma   90.00
#
_symmetry.space_group_name_H-M   'P 1'
#
loop_
_entity.id
_entity.type
_entity.pdbx_description
1 polymer ?
#
loop_
_entity_poly.entity_id
_entity_poly.type
_entity_poly.pdbx_seq_one_letter_code
_entity_poly.pdbx_strand_id
1 'polypeptide(L)'
;MGYEFKSDLNIEYPFFIEMATRLGGVKRRDNFNGKETFRVQCPNCKKHKAVMGYARTGNTYVLACPVDGCTLNGVVLHDLIKRYGGTEMFNEWRKARWTDSYAEERLPIKNRVPYAERKTPHRKSFKEKQDLKSAVLQTKVQGEQKKT
;
A
#
# COMPACT_ATOMS: atom_id res chain seq x y z
N MET A 1 -2.32 11.53 -3.66
CA MET A 1 -1.58 10.51 -2.91
C MET A 1 -2.20 9.18 -3.28
N GLY A 2 -1.53 8.38 -4.10
CA GLY A 2 -2.02 7.06 -4.51
C GLY A 2 -1.48 6.01 -3.55
N TYR A 3 -2.36 5.18 -3.03
CA TYR A 3 -1.99 4.04 -2.21
C TYR A 3 -2.52 2.79 -2.90
N GLU A 4 -1.62 1.90 -3.33
CA GLU A 4 -2.01 0.62 -3.91
C GLU A 4 -1.98 -0.46 -2.83
N PHE A 5 -3.14 -1.08 -2.60
CA PHE A 5 -3.27 -2.19 -1.68
C PHE A 5 -2.89 -3.49 -2.37
N LYS A 6 -1.78 -4.12 -1.94
CA LYS A 6 -1.39 -5.44 -2.44
C LYS A 6 -1.83 -6.53 -1.47
N SER A 7 -2.64 -7.46 -1.96
CA SER A 7 -2.99 -8.70 -1.26
C SER A 7 -2.21 -9.87 -1.87
N ASP A 8 -0.93 -9.99 -1.53
CA ASP A 8 -0.12 -11.15 -1.89
C ASP A 8 0.08 -12.06 -0.67
N LEU A 9 -0.12 -13.35 -0.88
CA LEU A 9 0.06 -14.40 0.11
C LEU A 9 1.51 -14.52 0.57
N ASN A 10 2.46 -14.20 -0.31
CA ASN A 10 3.87 -14.20 0.03
C ASN A 10 4.23 -13.11 1.05
N ILE A 11 3.50 -11.99 1.03
CA ILE A 11 3.66 -10.90 1.99
C ILE A 11 3.03 -11.29 3.34
N GLU A 12 1.89 -12.00 3.35
CA GLU A 12 1.22 -12.42 4.58
C GLU A 12 1.92 -13.57 5.31
N TYR A 13 2.60 -14.46 4.57
CA TYR A 13 3.13 -15.70 5.09
C TYR A 13 4.17 -15.54 6.23
N PRO A 14 5.14 -14.60 6.17
CA PRO A 14 6.06 -14.36 7.29
C PRO A 14 5.32 -13.96 8.57
N PHE A 15 4.34 -13.05 8.47
CA PHE A 15 3.54 -12.62 9.63
C PHE A 15 2.66 -13.75 10.18
N PHE A 16 2.20 -14.65 9.32
CA PHE A 16 1.47 -15.85 9.72
C PHE A 16 2.34 -16.78 10.58
N ILE A 17 3.58 -17.06 10.16
CA ILE A 17 4.53 -17.89 10.92
C ILE A 17 4.88 -17.24 12.24
N GLU A 18 5.14 -15.94 12.24
CA GLU A 18 5.53 -15.22 13.44
C GLU A 18 4.39 -15.21 14.47
N MET A 19 3.15 -14.96 14.03
CA MET A 19 1.98 -15.07 14.89
C MET A 19 1.74 -16.48 15.40
N ALA A 20 1.94 -17.50 14.56
CA ALA A 20 1.84 -18.89 14.99
C ALA A 20 2.88 -19.20 16.08
N THR A 21 4.13 -18.75 15.90
CA THR A 21 5.22 -18.92 16.89
C THR A 21 4.88 -18.24 18.22
N ARG A 22 4.44 -16.98 18.18
CA ARG A 22 4.05 -16.21 19.38
C ARG A 22 2.91 -16.87 20.16
N LEU A 23 1.99 -17.53 19.48
CA LEU A 23 0.87 -18.25 20.08
C LEU A 23 1.21 -19.72 20.43
N GLY A 24 2.49 -20.09 20.47
CA GLY A 24 2.95 -21.45 20.82
C GLY A 24 2.52 -22.49 19.80
N GLY A 25 2.61 -22.14 18.51
CA GLY A 25 2.13 -22.93 17.39
C GLY A 25 2.90 -24.22 17.17
N VAL A 26 2.16 -25.32 17.09
CA VAL A 26 2.68 -26.63 16.68
C VAL A 26 2.18 -26.93 15.29
N LYS A 27 3.11 -27.13 14.34
CA LYS A 27 2.77 -27.51 12.96
C LYS A 27 2.03 -28.85 12.96
N ARG A 28 0.89 -28.91 12.28
CA ARG A 28 0.21 -30.19 12.06
C ARG A 28 0.86 -30.93 10.89
N ARG A 29 0.77 -32.26 10.94
CA ARG A 29 1.17 -33.14 9.82
C ARG A 29 0.24 -32.99 8.62
N ASP A 30 -1.01 -32.61 8.89
CA ASP A 30 -2.04 -32.46 7.86
C ASP A 30 -1.99 -31.05 7.26
N ASN A 31 -1.96 -31.00 5.93
CA ASN A 31 -2.10 -29.76 5.17
C ASN A 31 -3.59 -29.47 4.96
N PHE A 32 -4.02 -28.24 5.25
CA PHE A 32 -5.37 -27.78 4.97
C PHE A 32 -5.32 -26.85 3.77
N ASN A 33 -6.17 -27.11 2.76
CA ASN A 33 -6.16 -26.36 1.50
C ASN A 33 -4.79 -26.32 0.79
N GLY A 34 -3.97 -27.38 0.95
CA GLY A 34 -2.63 -27.46 0.35
C GLY A 34 -1.59 -26.54 1.00
N LYS A 35 -1.93 -25.90 2.13
CA LYS A 35 -1.01 -25.06 2.90
C LYS A 35 -0.83 -25.59 4.32
N GLU A 36 0.25 -25.16 4.94
CA GLU A 36 0.60 -25.53 6.30
C GLU A 36 -0.46 -25.04 7.30
N THR A 37 -0.74 -25.86 8.31
CA THR A 37 -1.59 -25.47 9.42
C THR A 37 -0.86 -25.60 10.74
N PHE A 38 -1.21 -24.71 11.66
CA PHE A 38 -0.63 -24.65 12.99
C PHE A 38 -1.74 -24.78 14.02
N ARG A 39 -1.52 -25.62 15.03
CA ARG A 39 -2.34 -25.66 16.23
C ARG A 39 -1.72 -24.71 17.25
N VAL A 40 -2.46 -23.70 17.66
CA VAL A 40 -1.96 -22.62 18.51
C VAL A 40 -2.79 -22.50 19.80
N GLN A 41 -2.26 -21.77 20.77
CA GLN A 41 -3.01 -21.34 21.93
C GLN A 41 -3.99 -20.23 21.56
N CYS A 42 -5.26 -20.37 21.95
CA CYS A 42 -6.22 -19.29 21.77
C CYS A 42 -5.89 -18.14 22.73
N PRO A 43 -5.76 -16.88 22.26
CA PRO A 43 -5.50 -15.76 23.15
C PRO A 43 -6.68 -15.44 24.08
N ASN A 44 -7.90 -15.83 23.71
CA ASN A 44 -9.10 -15.57 24.50
C ASN A 44 -9.34 -16.64 25.57
N CYS A 45 -9.45 -17.92 25.18
CA CYS A 45 -9.73 -19.01 26.11
C CYS A 45 -8.49 -19.71 26.68
N LYS A 46 -7.28 -19.32 26.26
CA LYS A 46 -5.96 -19.89 26.65
C LYS A 46 -5.79 -21.40 26.38
N LYS A 47 -6.74 -22.05 25.71
CA LYS A 47 -6.66 -23.48 25.36
C LYS A 47 -5.86 -23.68 24.08
N HIS A 48 -4.99 -24.70 24.06
CA HIS A 48 -4.23 -25.15 22.87
C HIS A 48 -5.10 -26.00 21.93
N LYS A 49 -6.21 -25.46 21.46
CA LYS A 49 -7.10 -26.11 20.49
C LYS A 49 -7.39 -25.25 19.27
N ALA A 50 -6.94 -24.00 19.26
CA ALA A 50 -7.16 -23.12 18.12
C ALA A 50 -6.31 -23.54 16.94
N VAL A 51 -6.81 -23.32 15.74
CA VAL A 51 -6.19 -23.71 14.48
C VAL A 51 -5.97 -22.47 13.64
N MET A 52 -4.73 -22.28 13.22
CA MET A 52 -4.32 -21.30 12.23
C MET A 52 -4.12 -21.98 10.88
N GLY A 53 -4.74 -21.44 9.84
CA GLY A 53 -4.66 -22.03 8.51
C GLY A 53 -5.13 -21.08 7.41
N TYR A 54 -5.04 -21.54 6.17
CA TYR A 54 -5.41 -20.75 5.00
C TYR A 54 -6.90 -20.89 4.66
N ALA A 55 -7.59 -19.75 4.54
CA ALA A 55 -8.98 -19.68 4.11
C ALA A 55 -9.09 -19.26 2.63
N ARG A 56 -9.72 -20.13 1.82
CA ARG A 56 -9.98 -19.86 0.39
C ARG A 56 -10.95 -18.70 0.16
N THR A 57 -11.91 -18.50 1.06
CA THR A 57 -12.99 -17.51 0.91
C THR A 57 -12.52 -16.06 0.95
N GLY A 58 -11.33 -15.79 1.48
CA GLY A 58 -10.76 -14.43 1.54
C GLY A 58 -9.34 -14.32 1.01
N ASN A 59 -8.75 -15.41 0.50
CA ASN A 59 -7.33 -15.51 0.19
C ASN A 59 -6.43 -14.99 1.33
N THR A 60 -6.77 -15.34 2.58
CA THR A 60 -6.00 -14.91 3.76
C THR A 60 -5.77 -16.07 4.73
N TYR A 61 -4.90 -15.85 5.70
CA TYR A 61 -4.78 -16.75 6.85
C TYR A 61 -5.78 -16.38 7.94
N VAL A 62 -6.31 -17.38 8.64
CA VAL A 62 -7.31 -17.23 9.70
C VAL A 62 -6.95 -18.06 10.92
N LEU A 63 -7.39 -17.60 12.09
CA LEU A 63 -7.36 -18.30 13.37
C LEU A 63 -8.80 -18.66 13.78
N ALA A 64 -9.10 -19.94 13.94
CA ALA A 64 -10.38 -20.41 14.44
C ALA A 64 -10.21 -21.18 15.75
N CYS A 65 -11.05 -20.90 16.75
CA CYS A 65 -11.07 -21.63 18.01
C CYS A 65 -12.32 -22.55 18.05
N PRO A 66 -12.16 -23.88 18.08
CA PRO A 66 -13.29 -24.82 18.10
C PRO A 66 -13.85 -25.07 19.51
N VAL A 67 -13.51 -24.22 20.49
CA VAL A 67 -13.92 -24.42 21.88
C VAL A 67 -15.28 -23.78 22.10
N ASP A 68 -16.28 -24.59 22.43
CA ASP A 68 -17.62 -24.10 22.79
C ASP A 68 -17.53 -23.12 23.97
N GLY A 69 -18.16 -21.95 23.81
CA GLY A 69 -18.10 -20.83 24.75
C GLY A 69 -16.95 -19.84 24.53
N CYS A 70 -16.06 -20.08 23.57
CA CYS A 70 -15.07 -19.07 23.17
C CYS A 70 -15.73 -18.04 22.24
N THR A 71 -15.69 -16.76 22.60
CA THR A 71 -16.23 -15.67 21.76
C THR A 71 -15.35 -15.34 20.55
N LEU A 72 -14.23 -16.06 20.38
CA LEU A 72 -13.31 -15.88 19.27
C LEU A 72 -13.85 -16.60 18.03
N ASN A 73 -14.91 -16.03 17.46
CA ASN A 73 -15.41 -16.38 16.13
C ASN A 73 -14.31 -16.07 15.12
N GLY A 74 -13.99 -17.02 14.24
CA GLY A 74 -12.77 -17.04 13.42
C GLY A 74 -12.22 -15.67 13.01
N VAL A 75 -10.96 -15.40 13.36
CA VAL A 75 -10.29 -14.10 13.21
C VAL A 75 -9.34 -14.15 12.03
N VAL A 76 -9.39 -13.14 11.16
CA VAL A 76 -8.47 -13.02 10.02
C VAL A 76 -7.10 -12.54 10.50
N LEU A 77 -6.02 -12.92 9.81
CA LEU A 77 -4.63 -12.60 10.19
C LEU A 77 -4.41 -11.11 10.49
N HIS A 78 -4.99 -10.20 9.70
CA HIS A 78 -4.82 -8.76 9.93
C HIS A 78 -5.45 -8.31 11.25
N ASP A 79 -6.64 -8.81 11.59
CA ASP A 79 -7.30 -8.54 12.86
C ASP A 79 -6.56 -9.20 14.02
N LEU A 80 -5.98 -10.37 13.78
CA LEU A 80 -5.16 -11.07 14.75
C LEU A 80 -3.90 -10.27 15.10
N ILE A 81 -3.19 -9.76 14.09
CA ILE A 81 -2.00 -8.90 14.27
C ILE A 81 -2.41 -7.60 14.97
N LYS A 82 -3.51 -6.97 14.56
CA LYS A 82 -3.98 -5.71 15.16
C LYS A 82 -4.32 -5.87 16.65
N ARG A 83 -4.90 -7.00 17.05
CA ARG A 83 -5.34 -7.24 18.44
C ARG A 83 -4.24 -7.82 19.33
N TYR A 84 -3.36 -8.67 18.78
CA TYR A 84 -2.43 -9.48 19.57
C TYR A 84 -0.97 -9.44 19.08
N GLY A 85 -0.70 -8.87 17.91
CA GLY A 85 0.66 -8.75 17.35
C GLY A 85 1.48 -7.59 17.92
N GLY A 86 0.85 -6.65 18.62
CA GLY A 86 1.51 -5.46 19.14
C GLY A 86 1.72 -4.38 18.06
N THR A 87 2.16 -3.20 18.49
CA THR A 87 2.30 -2.02 17.64
C THR A 87 3.39 -2.15 16.58
N GLU A 88 4.50 -2.81 16.89
CA GLU A 88 5.64 -2.98 15.97
C GLU A 88 5.27 -3.87 14.78
N MET A 89 4.80 -5.10 15.05
CA MET A 89 4.37 -6.04 14.01
C MET A 89 3.23 -5.46 13.16
N PHE A 90 2.29 -4.73 13.78
CA PHE A 90 1.22 -4.08 13.02
C PHE A 90 1.76 -3.02 12.06
N ASN A 91 2.75 -2.23 12.48
CA ASN A 91 3.39 -1.23 11.63
C ASN A 91 4.18 -1.87 10.48
N GLU A 92 4.88 -2.96 10.74
CA GLU A 92 5.61 -3.72 9.72
C GLU A 92 4.65 -4.36 8.70
N TRP A 93 3.60 -5.01 9.18
CA TRP A 93 2.54 -5.56 8.33
C TRP A 93 1.89 -4.47 7.46
N ARG A 94 1.63 -3.29 8.04
CA ARG A 94 1.10 -2.15 7.31
C ARG A 94 2.07 -1.66 6.23
N LYS A 95 3.36 -1.50 6.53
CA LYS A 95 4.37 -1.10 5.54
C LYS A 95 4.49 -2.12 4.41
N ALA A 96 4.37 -3.41 4.71
CA ALA A 96 4.48 -4.47 3.71
C ALA A 96 3.26 -4.53 2.77
N ARG A 97 2.05 -4.22 3.28
CA ARG A 97 0.79 -4.23 2.51
C ARG A 97 0.57 -3.00 1.64
N TRP A 98 1.06 -1.85 2.09
CA TRP A 98 0.84 -0.56 1.47
C TRP A 98 2.14 -0.14 0.80
N THR A 99 2.25 -0.40 -0.51
CA THR A 99 3.35 0.17 -1.29
C THR A 99 2.97 1.60 -1.62
N ASP A 100 3.80 2.57 -1.22
CA ASP A 100 3.62 3.95 -1.67
C ASP A 100 3.76 3.93 -3.19
N SER A 101 2.70 4.28 -3.93
CA SER A 101 2.74 4.24 -5.40
C SER A 101 3.57 5.39 -5.98
N TYR A 102 4.19 6.20 -5.12
CA TYR A 102 5.21 7.15 -5.54
C TYR A 102 6.51 6.37 -5.76
N ALA A 103 6.65 5.82 -6.97
CA ALA A 103 7.98 5.84 -7.54
C ALA A 103 8.41 7.30 -7.48
N GLU A 104 9.44 7.62 -6.68
CA GLU A 104 10.24 8.81 -6.93
C GLU A 104 10.84 8.62 -8.34
N GLU A 105 10.03 8.78 -9.39
CA GLU A 105 10.50 9.48 -10.57
C GLU A 105 10.86 10.86 -10.04
N ARG A 106 12.09 10.96 -9.52
CA ARG A 106 12.83 12.19 -9.40
C ARG A 106 12.90 12.74 -10.81
N LEU A 107 11.83 13.36 -11.28
CA LEU A 107 11.91 14.25 -12.41
C LEU A 107 13.02 15.22 -12.02
N PRO A 108 14.17 15.23 -12.72
CA PRO A 108 15.26 16.09 -12.35
C PRO A 108 14.68 17.49 -12.24
N ILE A 109 14.95 18.19 -11.13
CA ILE A 109 14.61 19.60 -10.97
C ILE A 109 15.19 20.27 -12.20
N LYS A 110 14.33 20.64 -13.18
CA LYS A 110 14.77 21.23 -14.44
C LYS A 110 15.73 22.36 -14.08
N ASN A 111 16.98 22.21 -14.49
CA ASN A 111 18.15 23.02 -14.15
C ASN A 111 17.77 24.38 -13.53
N ARG A 112 17.90 24.51 -12.21
CA ARG A 112 17.91 25.82 -11.58
C ARG A 112 19.14 26.53 -12.12
N VAL A 113 18.94 27.41 -13.10
CA VAL A 113 20.01 28.29 -13.60
C VAL A 113 20.66 28.96 -12.38
N PRO A 114 22.00 28.85 -12.22
CA PRO A 114 22.72 29.48 -11.12
C PRO A 114 22.33 30.95 -11.02
N TYR A 115 22.25 31.49 -9.80
CA TYR A 115 21.78 32.87 -9.58
C TYR A 115 22.51 33.90 -10.45
N ALA A 116 23.80 33.67 -10.73
CA ALA A 116 24.63 34.50 -11.58
C ALA A 116 24.19 34.55 -13.07
N GLU A 117 23.51 33.53 -13.57
CA GLU A 117 23.08 33.42 -14.98
C GLU A 117 21.60 33.83 -15.18
N ARG A 118 20.90 34.22 -14.11
CA ARG A 118 19.51 34.66 -14.18
C ARG A 118 19.42 36.00 -14.91
N LYS A 119 19.08 35.97 -16.20
CA LYS A 119 18.69 37.19 -16.93
C LYS A 119 17.46 37.80 -16.26
N THR A 120 17.51 39.08 -15.92
CA THR A 120 16.34 39.81 -15.44
C THR A 120 15.28 39.81 -16.53
N PRO A 121 14.00 39.52 -16.20
CA PRO A 121 12.95 39.51 -17.20
C PRO A 121 12.84 40.91 -17.83
N HIS A 122 13.10 40.99 -19.15
CA HIS A 122 13.00 42.24 -19.90
C HIS A 122 11.58 42.78 -19.79
N ARG A 123 11.43 43.95 -19.17
CA ARG A 123 10.14 44.60 -19.01
C ARG A 123 9.75 45.23 -20.35
N LYS A 124 8.88 44.53 -21.09
CA LYS A 124 8.40 44.98 -22.40
C LYS A 124 7.76 46.37 -22.32
N SER A 125 8.09 47.23 -23.28
CA SER A 125 7.47 48.56 -23.43
C SER A 125 6.00 48.44 -23.82
N PHE A 126 5.24 49.53 -23.72
CA PHE A 126 3.83 49.53 -24.12
C PHE A 126 3.65 49.17 -25.60
N LYS A 127 4.52 49.70 -26.47
CA LYS A 127 4.52 49.41 -27.91
C LYS A 127 4.78 47.93 -28.19
N GLU A 128 5.80 47.34 -27.58
CA GLU A 128 6.09 45.91 -27.73
C GLU A 128 4.94 45.01 -27.28
N LYS A 129 4.21 45.40 -26.22
CA LYS A 129 3.02 44.67 -25.78
C LYS A 129 1.88 44.74 -26.80
N GLN A 130 1.72 45.88 -27.47
CA GLN A 130 0.69 46.07 -28.49
C GLN A 130 1.02 45.26 -29.75
N ASP A 131 2.28 45.29 -30.19
CA ASP A 131 2.77 44.53 -31.34
C ASP A 131 2.62 43.02 -31.10
N LEU A 132 2.98 42.52 -29.90
CA LEU A 132 2.77 41.12 -29.52
C LEU A 132 1.30 40.71 -29.53
N LYS A 133 0.38 41.56 -29.06
CA LYS A 133 -1.05 41.27 -29.11
C LYS A 133 -1.53 41.18 -30.56
N SER A 134 -1.07 42.09 -31.42
CA SER A 134 -1.45 42.08 -32.84
C SER A 134 -0.94 40.83 -33.56
N ALA A 135 0.31 40.42 -33.30
CA ALA A 135 0.90 39.21 -33.87
C ALA A 135 0.16 37.95 -33.42
N VAL A 136 -0.17 37.83 -32.13
CA VAL A 136 -0.93 36.68 -31.61
C VAL A 136 -2.32 36.58 -32.25
N LEU A 137 -2.99 37.72 -32.47
CA LEU A 137 -4.29 37.75 -33.16
C LEU A 137 -4.16 37.28 -34.61
N GLN A 138 -3.15 37.73 -35.35
CA GLN A 138 -2.91 37.28 -36.72
C GLN A 138 -2.65 35.77 -36.80
N THR A 139 -1.83 35.24 -35.89
CA THR A 139 -1.55 33.79 -35.84
C THR A 139 -2.79 32.97 -35.51
N LYS A 140 -3.67 33.47 -34.63
CA LYS A 140 -4.95 32.80 -34.33
C LYS A 140 -5.88 32.77 -35.54
N VAL A 141 -6.04 33.89 -36.23
CA VAL A 141 -6.89 33.99 -37.43
C VAL A 141 -6.37 33.08 -38.55
N GLN A 142 -5.04 33.01 -38.76
CA GLN A 142 -4.45 32.10 -39.75
C GLN A 142 -4.56 30.62 -39.35
N GLY A 143 -4.54 30.31 -38.05
CA GLY A 143 -4.76 28.96 -37.53
C GLY A 143 -6.20 28.48 -37.66
N GLU A 144 -7.16 29.40 -37.64
CA GLU A 144 -8.59 29.12 -37.89
C GLU A 144 -8.88 28.94 -39.38
N GLN A 145 -8.29 29.76 -40.26
CA GLN A 145 -8.45 29.62 -41.71
C GLN A 145 -7.88 28.30 -42.27
N LYS A 146 -6.85 27.73 -41.64
CA LYS A 146 -6.26 26.43 -42.03
C LYS A 146 -7.06 25.20 -41.56
N LYS A 147 -8.15 25.38 -40.80
CA LYS A 147 -9.01 24.30 -40.30
C LYS A 147 -10.34 24.17 -41.05
N THR A 148 -10.54 24.99 -42.08
CA THR A 148 -11.62 24.92 -43.08
C THR A 148 -11.05 24.50 -44.41
#